data_AF-A0A7V0T8N8-F1
#
_entry.id   AF-A0A7V0T8N8-F1
#
_cell.length_a   1.000
_cell.length_b   1.000
_cell.length_c   1.000
_cell.angle_alpha   90.00
_cell.angle_beta   90.00
_cell.angle_gamma   90.00
#
_symmetry.space_group_name_H-M   'P 1'
#
loop_
_entity.id
_entity.type
_entity.pdbx_description
1 polymer ?
#
loop_
_entity_poly.entity_id
_entity_poly.type
_entity_poly.pdbx_seq_one_letter_code
_entity_poly.pdbx_strand_id
1 'polypeptide(L)'
;SYMNRSGIAAQQISSYYKIAPHDLLIILDDLDLELGQLRLRPNGSDAGHKGMQSIMNMLPDTEIPRLRLGINTAWRRDLATEDYVLMRFKPDEEAPVQEMLHTAAEAALHWLRFGTVSAMNHYNRRTQKIELSEEGTDK
;
A
#
# COMPACT_ATOMS: atom_id res chain seq x y z
N SER A 1 13.79 8.75 4.85
CA SER A 1 14.30 8.32 3.53
C SER A 1 13.52 9.07 2.46
N TYR A 2 14.16 9.58 1.41
CA TYR A 2 13.44 10.02 0.21
C TYR A 2 12.87 8.78 -0.50
N MET A 3 11.65 8.85 -1.04
CA MET A 3 10.97 7.70 -1.64
C MET A 3 11.81 6.95 -2.68
N ASN A 4 12.66 7.67 -3.41
CA ASN A 4 13.54 7.12 -4.44
C ASN A 4 14.75 6.33 -3.88
N ARG A 5 14.94 6.30 -2.56
CA ARG A 5 16.05 5.60 -1.87
C ARG A 5 15.57 4.41 -1.03
N SER A 6 14.31 4.02 -1.15
CA SER A 6 13.74 2.88 -0.42
C SER A 6 14.46 1.57 -0.72
N GLY A 7 15.00 1.38 -1.94
CA GLY A 7 15.76 0.18 -2.29
C GLY A 7 17.07 0.04 -1.52
N ILE A 8 17.74 1.14 -1.17
CA ILE A 8 18.99 1.10 -0.37
C ILE A 8 18.69 0.53 1.01
N ALA A 9 17.63 1.01 1.65
CA ALA A 9 17.22 0.53 2.97
C ALA A 9 16.81 -0.95 2.93
N ALA A 10 16.00 -1.35 1.94
CA ALA A 10 15.58 -2.73 1.77
C ALA A 10 16.78 -3.67 1.55
N GLN A 11 17.72 -3.30 0.68
CA GLN A 11 18.93 -4.07 0.41
C GLN A 11 19.82 -4.19 1.66
N GLN A 12 19.98 -3.10 2.42
CA GLN A 12 20.77 -3.11 3.65
C GLN A 12 20.18 -4.08 4.69
N ILE A 13 18.86 -4.04 4.90
CA ILE A 13 18.16 -4.94 5.83
C ILE A 13 18.30 -6.39 5.36
N SER A 14 18.00 -6.68 4.09
CA SER A 14 18.13 -8.02 3.50
C SER A 14 19.55 -8.57 3.66
N SER A 15 20.57 -7.76 3.32
CA SER A 15 21.97 -8.17 3.36
C SER A 15 22.51 -8.35 4.78
N TYR A 16 22.06 -7.52 5.72
CA TYR A 16 22.50 -7.57 7.11
C TYR A 16 21.90 -8.78 7.83
N TYR A 17 20.59 -8.96 7.74
CA TYR A 17 19.87 -10.04 8.42
C TYR A 17 19.80 -11.35 7.63
N LYS A 18 20.30 -11.37 6.39
CA LYS A 18 20.26 -12.53 5.47
C LYS A 18 18.83 -12.98 5.16
N ILE A 19 17.92 -12.02 5.01
CA ILE A 19 16.51 -12.25 4.70
C ILE A 19 16.35 -12.27 3.18
N ALA A 20 15.71 -13.32 2.65
CA ALA A 20 15.43 -13.43 1.23
C ALA A 20 14.34 -12.44 0.78
N PRO A 21 14.31 -12.02 -0.49
CA PRO A 21 13.28 -11.09 -0.98
C PRO A 21 11.83 -11.56 -0.74
N HIS A 22 11.57 -12.86 -0.82
CA HIS A 22 10.24 -13.45 -0.54
C HIS A 22 9.84 -13.43 0.94
N ASP A 23 10.80 -13.23 1.84
CA ASP A 23 10.60 -13.06 3.28
C ASP A 23 10.51 -11.57 3.68
N LEU A 24 10.43 -10.66 2.71
CA LEU A 24 10.22 -9.23 2.92
C LEU A 24 8.82 -8.82 2.47
N LEU A 25 8.03 -8.27 3.40
CA LEU A 25 6.76 -7.64 3.08
C LEU A 25 6.95 -6.13 2.90
N ILE A 26 6.70 -5.63 1.68
CA ILE A 26 6.70 -4.20 1.39
C ILE A 26 5.30 -3.63 1.55
N ILE A 27 5.12 -2.62 2.42
CA ILE A 27 3.86 -1.91 2.59
C ILE A 27 3.97 -0.56 1.89
N LEU A 28 3.01 -0.25 1.01
CA LEU A 28 3.03 0.97 0.18
C LEU A 28 1.63 1.50 -0.07
N ASP A 29 1.54 2.81 -0.30
CA ASP A 29 0.35 3.45 -0.83
C ASP A 29 0.14 3.13 -2.32
N ASP A 30 -1.12 3.18 -2.76
CA ASP A 30 -1.50 2.81 -4.11
C ASP A 30 -2.69 3.60 -4.64
N LEU A 31 -2.50 4.23 -5.80
CA LEU A 31 -3.52 5.06 -6.46
C LEU A 31 -4.49 4.25 -7.33
N ASP A 32 -4.22 2.98 -7.61
CA ASP A 32 -5.16 2.13 -8.34
C ASP A 32 -6.26 1.57 -7.42
N LEU A 33 -6.12 1.77 -6.11
CA LEU A 33 -7.03 1.25 -5.08
C LEU A 33 -7.76 2.41 -4.39
N GLU A 34 -9.08 2.28 -4.25
CA GLU A 34 -9.90 3.24 -3.51
C GLU A 34 -9.45 3.33 -2.04
N LEU A 35 -9.65 4.50 -1.44
CA LEU A 35 -9.31 4.75 -0.05
C LEU A 35 -9.94 3.68 0.86
N GLY A 36 -9.10 3.07 1.71
CA GLY A 36 -9.52 2.02 2.63
C GLY A 36 -9.48 0.60 2.05
N GLN A 37 -9.19 0.43 0.76
CA GLN A 37 -8.98 -0.90 0.18
C GLN A 37 -7.56 -1.40 0.45
N LEU A 38 -7.44 -2.68 0.80
CA LEU A 38 -6.15 -3.35 0.94
C LEU A 38 -6.00 -4.42 -0.14
N ARG A 39 -4.78 -4.58 -0.65
CA ARG A 39 -4.45 -5.65 -1.57
C ARG A 39 -3.06 -6.21 -1.32
N LEU A 40 -3.00 -7.44 -0.82
CA LEU A 40 -1.77 -8.21 -0.70
C LEU A 40 -1.49 -8.99 -2.00
N ARG A 41 -0.24 -8.92 -2.45
CA ARG A 41 0.28 -9.61 -3.64
C ARG A 41 1.60 -10.31 -3.32
N PRO A 42 1.85 -11.51 -3.87
CA PRO A 42 3.13 -12.19 -3.68
C PRO A 42 4.25 -11.61 -4.56
N ASN A 43 3.88 -11.00 -5.69
CA ASN A 43 4.78 -10.47 -6.71
C ASN A 43 4.03 -9.45 -7.60
N GLY A 44 4.74 -8.89 -8.58
CA GLY A 44 4.21 -7.92 -9.55
C GLY A 44 5.24 -6.87 -9.95
N SER A 45 4.92 -6.03 -10.93
CA SER A 45 5.76 -4.88 -11.35
C SER A 45 5.68 -3.72 -10.35
N ASP A 46 6.51 -2.69 -10.54
CA ASP A 46 6.48 -1.48 -9.70
C ASP A 46 5.21 -0.62 -9.90
N ALA A 47 4.43 -0.88 -10.95
CA ALA A 47 3.23 -0.12 -11.30
C ALA A 47 3.43 1.42 -11.33
N GLY A 48 4.63 1.89 -11.67
CA GLY A 48 4.99 3.31 -11.67
C GLY A 48 5.33 3.89 -10.29
N HIS A 49 5.26 3.09 -9.22
CA HIS A 49 5.56 3.52 -7.87
C HIS A 49 7.08 3.62 -7.63
N LYS A 50 7.60 4.86 -7.57
CA LYS A 50 9.05 5.16 -7.49
C LYS A 50 9.78 4.44 -6.35
N GLY A 51 9.12 4.25 -5.21
CA GLY A 51 9.70 3.50 -4.09
C GLY A 51 9.84 2.01 -4.38
N MET A 52 8.86 1.42 -5.06
CA MET A 52 8.89 0.00 -5.43
C MET A 52 9.90 -0.23 -6.56
N GLN A 53 9.95 0.69 -7.53
CA GLN A 53 10.97 0.68 -8.58
C GLN A 53 12.39 0.72 -7.98
N SER A 54 12.63 1.60 -7.00
CA SER A 54 13.90 1.67 -6.26
C SER A 54 14.26 0.34 -5.61
N ILE A 55 13.27 -0.34 -4.99
CA ILE A 55 13.46 -1.65 -4.37
C ILE A 55 13.81 -2.72 -5.40
N MET A 56 13.05 -2.84 -6.49
CA MET A 56 13.29 -3.84 -7.55
C MET A 56 14.64 -3.65 -8.24
N ASN A 57 15.11 -2.40 -8.39
CA ASN A 57 16.44 -2.14 -8.96
C ASN A 57 17.58 -2.69 -8.08
N MET A 58 17.39 -2.76 -6.77
CA MET A 58 18.41 -3.20 -5.80
C MET A 58 18.25 -4.66 -5.38
N LEU A 59 17.02 -5.17 -5.47
CA LEU A 59 16.63 -6.54 -5.20
C LEU A 59 15.92 -7.05 -6.46
N PRO A 60 16.66 -7.58 -7.46
CA PRO A 60 16.14 -7.91 -8.79
C PRO A 60 15.17 -9.11 -8.80
N ASP A 61 14.87 -9.68 -7.63
CA ASP A 61 13.86 -10.71 -7.48
C ASP A 61 12.45 -10.10 -7.65
N THR A 62 11.63 -10.76 -8.46
CA THR A 62 10.25 -10.35 -8.71
C THR A 62 9.29 -10.86 -7.64
N GLU A 63 9.72 -11.83 -6.83
CA GLU A 63 8.97 -12.45 -5.75
C GLU A 63 9.10 -11.68 -4.43
N ILE A 64 8.78 -10.38 -4.48
CA ILE A 64 8.69 -9.52 -3.29
C ILE A 64 7.21 -9.32 -2.93
N PRO A 65 6.73 -9.95 -1.84
CA PRO A 65 5.40 -9.71 -1.31
C PRO A 65 5.17 -8.25 -0.97
N ARG A 66 3.96 -7.78 -1.26
CA ARG A 66 3.58 -6.40 -0.97
C ARG A 66 2.14 -6.26 -0.52
N LEU A 67 1.94 -5.40 0.45
CA LEU A 67 0.64 -4.97 0.95
C LEU A 67 0.38 -3.54 0.45
N ARG A 68 -0.54 -3.43 -0.51
CA ARG A 68 -0.94 -2.16 -1.14
C ARG A 68 -2.09 -1.55 -0.34
N LEU A 69 -1.95 -0.28 0.02
CA LEU A 69 -2.93 0.51 0.75
C LEU A 69 -3.56 1.52 -0.19
N GLY A 70 -4.85 1.39 -0.46
CA GLY A 70 -5.55 2.28 -1.36
C GLY A 70 -5.67 3.68 -0.81
N ILE A 71 -5.27 4.65 -1.62
CA ILE A 71 -5.32 6.06 -1.27
C ILE A 71 -6.18 6.87 -2.25
N ASN A 72 -6.78 6.24 -3.28
CA ASN A 72 -7.55 6.94 -4.30
C ASN A 72 -8.90 7.44 -3.76
N THR A 73 -9.19 8.70 -4.02
CA THR A 73 -10.37 9.43 -3.56
C THR A 73 -10.92 10.25 -4.72
N ALA A 74 -12.24 10.33 -4.82
CA ALA A 74 -12.92 10.91 -5.97
C ALA A 74 -12.53 12.38 -6.23
N TRP A 75 -12.31 13.15 -5.17
CA TRP A 75 -12.01 14.59 -5.25
C TRP A 75 -10.58 14.91 -5.69
N ARG A 76 -9.69 13.91 -5.78
CA ARG A 76 -8.30 14.09 -6.22
C ARG A 76 -8.01 13.45 -7.58
N ARG A 77 -9.03 12.92 -8.28
CA ARG A 77 -8.83 12.17 -9.55
C ARG A 77 -8.10 12.95 -10.63
N ASP A 78 -8.23 14.28 -10.63
CA ASP A 78 -7.66 15.14 -11.67
C ASP A 78 -6.29 15.73 -11.30
N LEU A 79 -5.76 15.41 -10.11
CA LEU A 79 -4.44 15.87 -9.68
C LEU A 79 -3.32 15.05 -10.32
N ALA A 80 -2.19 15.70 -10.60
CA ALA A 80 -0.97 14.99 -10.94
C ALA A 80 -0.59 14.04 -9.79
N THR A 81 -0.19 12.81 -10.12
CA THR A 81 0.19 11.77 -9.16
C THR A 81 1.18 12.26 -8.10
N GLU A 82 2.15 13.09 -8.49
CA GLU A 82 3.17 13.60 -7.58
C GLU A 82 2.60 14.56 -6.54
N ASP A 83 1.64 15.40 -6.93
CA ASP A 83 0.95 16.30 -6.01
C ASP A 83 0.00 15.51 -5.11
N TYR A 84 -0.68 14.51 -5.67
CA TYR A 84 -1.63 13.65 -4.96
C TYR A 84 -1.02 13.04 -3.69
N VAL A 85 0.12 12.36 -3.84
CA VAL A 85 0.76 11.58 -2.76
C VAL A 85 1.41 12.44 -1.68
N LEU A 86 1.63 13.74 -1.96
CA LEU A 86 2.19 14.69 -1.01
C LEU A 86 1.12 15.43 -0.20
N MET A 87 -0.16 15.35 -0.60
CA MET A 87 -1.26 16.03 0.07
C MET A 87 -1.77 15.24 1.29
N ARG A 88 -2.02 15.95 2.39
CA ARG A 88 -2.65 15.40 3.61
C ARG A 88 -4.08 14.96 3.34
N PHE A 89 -4.52 13.85 3.94
CA PHE A 89 -5.93 13.46 3.97
C PHE A 89 -6.80 14.57 4.58
N LYS A 90 -8.04 14.67 4.10
CA LYS A 90 -9.05 15.58 4.65
C LYS A 90 -9.62 15.03 5.97
N PRO A 91 -10.25 15.87 6.80
CA PRO A 91 -10.85 15.43 8.06
C PRO A 91 -11.89 14.29 7.90
N ASP A 92 -12.69 14.31 6.84
CA ASP A 92 -13.68 13.27 6.52
C ASP A 92 -13.05 11.95 6.05
N GLU A 93 -11.75 11.96 5.72
CA GLU A 93 -10.98 10.78 5.33
C GLU A 93 -10.21 10.16 6.52
N GLU A 94 -10.15 10.82 7.68
CA GLU A 94 -9.36 10.35 8.81
C GLU A 94 -9.85 8.98 9.32
N ALA A 95 -11.16 8.82 9.50
CA ALA A 95 -11.75 7.57 9.96
C ALA A 95 -11.43 6.37 9.04
N PRO A 96 -11.68 6.42 7.72
CA PRO A 96 -11.34 5.31 6.83
C PRO A 96 -9.83 5.08 6.74
N VAL A 97 -8.99 6.12 6.85
CA VAL A 97 -7.52 5.96 6.92
C VAL A 97 -7.12 5.20 8.18
N GLN A 98 -7.68 5.53 9.35
CA GLN A 98 -7.37 4.82 10.60
C GLN A 98 -7.81 3.35 10.54
N GLU A 99 -8.99 3.07 10.01
CA GLU A 99 -9.48 1.70 9.82
C GLU A 99 -8.58 0.90 8.86
N MET A 100 -8.15 1.53 7.75
CA MET A 100 -7.21 0.95 6.80
C MET A 100 -5.89 0.59 7.45
N LEU A 101 -5.31 1.52 8.24
CA LEU A 101 -4.03 1.31 8.92
C LEU A 101 -4.13 0.21 9.97
N HIS A 102 -5.24 0.15 10.70
CA HIS A 102 -5.51 -0.93 11.65
C HIS A 102 -5.55 -2.29 10.94
N THR A 103 -6.35 -2.40 9.88
CA THR A 103 -6.47 -3.62 9.07
C THR A 103 -5.14 -4.00 8.42
N ALA A 104 -4.34 -3.03 8.01
CA ALA A 104 -3.02 -3.26 7.41
C ALA A 104 -2.03 -3.85 8.43
N ALA A 105 -2.06 -3.37 9.67
CA ALA A 105 -1.26 -3.91 10.74
C ALA A 105 -1.64 -5.36 11.05
N GLU A 106 -2.94 -5.66 11.11
CA GLU A 106 -3.42 -7.03 11.29
C GLU A 106 -3.00 -7.94 10.12
N ALA A 107 -3.14 -7.46 8.88
CA ALA A 107 -2.73 -8.19 7.69
C ALA A 107 -1.23 -8.50 7.67
N ALA A 108 -0.39 -7.55 8.08
CA ALA A 108 1.05 -7.74 8.18
C ALA A 108 1.41 -8.78 9.26
N LEU A 109 0.76 -8.75 10.42
CA LEU A 109 0.95 -9.74 11.47
C LEU A 109 0.46 -11.13 11.06
N HIS A 110 -0.66 -11.22 10.35
CA HIS A 110 -1.16 -12.48 9.80
C HIS A 110 -0.19 -13.03 8.75
N TRP A 111 0.30 -12.19 7.84
CA TRP A 111 1.30 -12.56 6.85
C TRP A 111 2.56 -13.14 7.51
N LEU A 112 3.07 -12.48 8.54
CA LEU A 112 4.24 -12.93 9.28
C LEU A 112 4.03 -14.31 9.93
N ARG A 113 2.81 -14.60 10.43
CA ARG A 113 2.49 -15.84 11.16
C ARG A 113 2.09 -17.01 10.27
N PHE A 114 1.38 -16.73 9.17
CA PHE A 114 0.67 -17.74 8.38
C PHE A 114 1.00 -17.69 6.88
N GLY A 115 1.89 -16.78 6.46
CA GLY A 115 2.37 -16.66 5.10
C GLY A 115 1.42 -15.97 4.13
N THR A 116 1.94 -15.74 2.92
CA THR A 116 1.30 -14.94 1.87
C THR A 116 -0.09 -15.42 1.46
N VAL A 117 -0.25 -16.71 1.16
CA VAL A 117 -1.54 -17.26 0.66
C VAL A 117 -2.66 -17.09 1.70
N SER A 118 -2.36 -17.38 2.96
CA SER A 118 -3.33 -17.26 4.06
C SER A 118 -3.77 -15.81 4.26
N ALA A 119 -2.81 -14.88 4.31
CA ALA A 119 -3.09 -13.45 4.45
C ALA A 119 -3.89 -12.92 3.25
N MET A 120 -3.56 -13.32 2.02
CA MET A 120 -4.33 -12.94 0.84
C MET A 120 -5.79 -13.38 0.94
N ASN A 121 -6.06 -14.63 1.31
CA ASN A 121 -7.43 -15.15 1.40
C ASN A 121 -8.28 -14.43 2.46
N HIS A 122 -7.63 -13.93 3.51
CA HIS A 122 -8.30 -13.21 4.59
C HIS A 122 -8.55 -11.74 4.24
N TYR A 123 -7.54 -11.04 3.73
CA TYR A 123 -7.53 -9.57 3.62
C TYR A 123 -7.75 -9.02 2.21
N ASN A 124 -7.67 -9.82 1.13
CA ASN A 124 -7.93 -9.34 -0.23
C ASN A 124 -9.43 -9.21 -0.60
N ARG A 125 -10.31 -9.27 0.40
CA ARG A 125 -11.77 -9.19 0.21
C ARG A 125 -12.15 -7.77 -0.20
N ARG A 126 -13.19 -7.63 -1.02
CA ARG A 126 -13.68 -6.31 -1.44
C ARG A 126 -14.29 -5.63 -0.21
N THR A 127 -13.76 -4.49 0.19
CA THR A 127 -14.44 -3.59 1.13
C THR A 127 -15.77 -3.17 0.50
N GLN A 128 -16.86 -3.23 1.26
CA GLN A 128 -18.14 -2.73 0.78
C GLN A 128 -18.01 -1.22 0.51
N LYS A 129 -18.58 -0.74 -0.59
CA LYS A 129 -18.56 0.67 -0.97
C LYS A 129 -19.09 1.50 0.21
N ILE A 130 -18.27 2.38 0.75
CA ILE A 130 -18.74 3.41 1.67
C ILE A 130 -19.48 4.42 0.79
N GLU A 131 -20.81 4.39 0.81
CA GLU A 131 -21.63 5.46 0.22
C GLU A 131 -21.42 6.70 1.08
N LEU A 132 -20.53 7.59 0.65
CA LEU A 132 -20.48 8.94 1.17
C LEU A 132 -21.75 9.64 0.67
N SER A 133 -22.66 9.93 1.59
CA SER A 133 -23.84 10.74 1.32
C SER A 133 -23.41 12.13 0.85
N GLU A 134 -23.73 12.46 -0.40
CA GLU A 134 -23.67 13.83 -0.90
C GLU A 134 -24.74 14.68 -0.19
N GLU A 135 -24.45 15.13 1.04
CA GLU A 135 -25.26 16.15 1.69
C GLU A 135 -24.74 17.54 1.34
N GLY A 136 -25.49 18.20 0.46
CA GLY A 136 -25.83 19.62 0.64
C GLY A 136 -24.99 20.62 -0.12
N THR A 137 -25.33 20.87 -1.38
CA THR A 137 -25.30 22.24 -1.91
C THR A 137 -26.65 22.55 -2.53
N ASP A 138 -27.59 22.91 -1.68
CA ASP A 138 -28.83 23.55 -2.09
C ASP A 138 -28.99 24.80 -1.23
N LYS A 139 -28.50 25.93 -1.77
CA LYS A 139 -29.02 27.31 -1.68
C LYS A 139 -28.07 28.31 -2.32
#